data_AF-A0A962RP35-F1
#
_entry.id   AF-A0A962RP35-F1
#
_cell.length_a   1.000
_cell.length_b   1.000
_cell.length_c   1.000
_cell.angle_alpha   90.00
_cell.angle_beta   90.00
_cell.angle_gamma   90.00
#
_symmetry.space_group_name_H-M   'P 1'
#
loop_
_entity.id
_entity.type
_entity.pdbx_description
1 polymer ?
#
loop_
_entity_poly.entity_id
_entity_poly.type
_entity_poly.pdbx_seq_one_letter_code
_entity_poly.pdbx_strand_id
1 'polypeptide(L)'
;MSKSPQIPLFRGVIDSIDDGRPPVVDERPDVLISKTYRLTVPYDTETLEVYLTISDRDGRPFEFFLNCTNVELSEYLAAVSLLGSRMLRNGFPAEQIAEDLTGIASPHTGHMRRGGYCASLSALIGQTLLTHLTRD
;
A
#
# COMPACT_ATOMS: atom_id res chain seq x y z
N MET A 1 -20.19 20.24 11.81
CA MET A 1 -20.05 18.87 12.39
C MET A 1 -18.88 18.20 11.71
N SER A 2 -17.69 18.23 12.33
CA SER A 2 -16.51 17.52 11.82
C SER A 2 -16.70 16.04 12.12
N LYS A 3 -16.95 15.21 11.10
CA LYS A 3 -16.87 13.76 11.26
C LYS A 3 -15.40 13.42 11.42
N SER A 4 -14.99 12.97 12.59
CA SER A 4 -13.66 12.37 12.77
C SER A 4 -13.46 11.31 11.69
N PRO A 5 -12.33 11.29 10.97
CA PRO A 5 -12.06 10.24 10.01
C PRO A 5 -12.09 8.92 10.77
N GLN A 6 -13.06 8.06 10.44
CA GLN A 6 -13.02 6.68 10.89
C GLN A 6 -11.85 6.05 10.17
N ILE A 7 -10.74 5.86 10.89
CA ILE A 7 -9.65 5.00 10.43
C ILE A 7 -10.32 3.64 10.17
N PRO A 8 -10.20 3.06 8.96
CA PRO A 8 -10.69 1.71 8.72
C PRO A 8 -10.05 0.83 9.79
N LEU A 9 -10.87 0.27 10.68
CA LEU A 9 -10.37 -0.77 11.57
C LEU A 9 -9.91 -1.88 10.65
N PHE A 10 -8.68 -2.37 10.86
CA PHE A 10 -8.16 -3.62 10.31
C PHE A 10 -8.98 -4.82 10.84
N ARG A 11 -10.29 -4.81 10.61
CA ARG A 11 -11.28 -5.64 11.28
C ARG A 11 -11.11 -7.11 10.91
N GLY A 12 -10.58 -7.39 9.72
CA GLY A 12 -10.19 -8.74 9.30
C GLY A 12 -8.79 -9.18 9.74
N VAL A 13 -7.88 -8.25 10.06
CA VAL A 13 -6.50 -8.57 10.47
C VAL A 13 -6.51 -9.23 11.85
N ILE A 14 -7.22 -8.65 12.82
CA ILE A 14 -7.30 -9.19 14.18
C ILE A 14 -7.96 -10.57 14.17
N ASP A 15 -9.06 -10.72 13.43
CA ASP A 15 -9.81 -11.99 13.35
C ASP A 15 -9.00 -13.10 12.64
N SER A 16 -8.09 -12.76 11.71
CA SER A 16 -7.18 -13.73 11.06
C SER A 16 -5.92 -14.08 11.87
N ILE A 17 -5.62 -13.33 12.92
CA ILE A 17 -4.44 -13.56 13.79
C ILE A 17 -4.80 -14.47 14.99
N ASP A 18 -6.09 -14.76 15.21
CA ASP A 18 -6.61 -15.43 16.42
C ASP A 18 -6.93 -16.92 16.24
N ASP A 19 -5.99 -17.70 15.68
CA ASP A 19 -5.99 -19.17 15.82
C ASP A 19 -4.73 -19.71 16.55
N GLY A 20 -3.83 -18.81 16.99
CA GLY A 20 -2.59 -19.17 17.68
C GLY A 20 -1.57 -19.90 16.79
N ARG A 21 -1.81 -20.00 15.48
CA ARG A 21 -0.88 -20.60 14.54
C ARG A 21 0.12 -19.54 14.06
N PRO A 22 1.43 -19.82 14.01
CA PRO A 22 2.36 -18.90 13.36
C PRO A 22 1.89 -18.69 11.91
N PRO A 23 1.97 -17.46 11.37
CA PRO A 23 1.54 -17.20 10.01
C PRO A 23 2.26 -18.16 9.07
N VAL A 24 1.52 -18.71 8.10
CA VAL A 24 2.14 -19.51 7.04
C VAL A 24 3.00 -18.54 6.23
N VAL A 25 4.31 -18.55 6.51
CA VAL A 25 5.28 -17.79 5.74
C VAL A 25 5.51 -18.56 4.48
N ASP A 26 4.96 -18.08 3.36
CA ASP A 26 5.32 -18.62 2.07
C ASP A 26 6.83 -18.45 1.84
N GLU A 27 7.50 -19.53 1.46
CA GLU A 27 8.92 -19.46 1.11
C GLU A 27 9.08 -18.54 -0.11
N ARG A 28 9.84 -17.46 0.07
CA ARG A 28 10.05 -16.48 -0.98
C ARG A 28 10.89 -17.12 -2.11
N PRO A 29 10.42 -17.10 -3.37
CA PRO A 29 11.21 -17.54 -4.51
C PRO A 29 12.50 -16.73 -4.68
N ASP A 30 13.50 -17.31 -5.34
CA ASP A 30 14.74 -16.60 -5.69
C ASP A 30 14.48 -15.38 -6.59
N VAL A 31 13.52 -15.51 -7.51
CA VAL A 31 13.17 -14.48 -8.50
C VAL A 31 11.66 -14.26 -8.51
N LEU A 32 11.27 -12.97 -8.57
CA LEU A 32 9.90 -12.53 -8.77
C LEU A 32 9.86 -11.55 -9.94
N ILE A 33 8.76 -11.56 -10.69
CA ILE A 33 8.49 -10.55 -11.71
C ILE A 33 7.87 -9.35 -11.02
N SER A 34 8.35 -8.15 -11.36
CA SER A 34 7.90 -6.92 -10.71
C SER A 34 7.49 -5.85 -11.70
N LYS A 35 6.58 -4.98 -11.28
CA LYS A 35 6.19 -3.76 -11.98
C LYS A 35 6.39 -2.56 -11.07
N THR A 36 7.02 -1.52 -11.58
CA THR A 36 7.23 -0.27 -10.86
C THR A 36 6.31 0.83 -11.39
N TYR A 37 5.60 1.46 -10.47
CA TYR A 37 4.65 2.54 -10.70
C TYR A 37 5.20 3.82 -10.10
N ARG A 38 5.28 4.88 -10.92
CA ARG A 38 5.62 6.22 -10.43
C ARG A 38 4.36 6.91 -9.91
N LEU A 39 4.40 7.31 -8.65
CA LEU A 39 3.35 8.00 -7.94
C LEU A 39 3.80 9.44 -7.68
N THR A 40 2.98 10.41 -8.06
CA THR A 40 3.28 11.83 -7.90
C THR A 40 2.18 12.48 -7.07
N VAL A 41 2.54 13.11 -5.96
CA VAL A 41 1.61 13.80 -5.05
C VAL A 41 2.17 15.17 -4.65
N PRO A 42 1.35 16.18 -4.37
CA PRO A 42 1.84 17.38 -3.71
C PRO A 42 2.25 17.06 -2.26
N TYR A 43 3.23 17.81 -1.75
CA TYR A 43 3.66 17.76 -0.36
C TYR A 43 4.16 19.16 0.03
N ASP A 44 3.36 19.88 0.82
CA ASP A 44 3.56 21.29 1.15
C ASP A 44 3.78 22.15 -0.10
N THR A 45 4.96 22.76 -0.28
CA THR A 45 5.29 23.59 -1.46
C THR A 45 5.95 22.80 -2.59
N GLU A 46 6.21 21.51 -2.40
CA GLU A 46 6.95 20.67 -3.33
C GLU A 46 6.09 19.54 -3.91
N THR A 47 6.65 18.83 -4.89
CA THR A 47 6.05 17.61 -5.45
C THR A 47 6.87 16.42 -4.99
N LEU A 48 6.20 15.46 -4.36
CA LEU A 48 6.79 14.21 -3.95
C LEU A 48 6.62 13.17 -5.07
N GLU A 49 7.76 12.58 -5.49
CA GLU A 49 7.78 11.40 -6.35
C GLU A 49 8.10 10.15 -5.53
N VAL A 50 7.21 9.17 -5.59
CA VAL A 50 7.35 7.87 -4.93
C VAL A 50 7.27 6.77 -5.98
N TYR A 51 8.12 5.77 -5.86
CA TYR A 51 8.15 4.59 -6.72
C TYR A 51 7.62 3.40 -5.94
N LEU A 52 6.49 2.86 -6.38
CA LEU A 52 5.90 1.63 -5.86
C LEU A 52 6.27 0.47 -6.78
N THR A 53 7.09 -0.45 -6.31
CA THR A 53 7.39 -1.70 -7.00
C THR A 53 6.56 -2.82 -6.39
N ILE A 54 5.72 -3.47 -7.19
CA ILE A 54 4.93 -4.63 -6.78
C ILE A 54 5.54 -5.86 -7.45
N SER A 55 5.80 -6.91 -6.67
CA SER A 55 6.36 -8.17 -7.12
C SER A 55 5.33 -9.27 -7.00
N ASP A 56 5.16 -10.05 -8.07
CA ASP A 56 4.13 -11.07 -8.16
C ASP A 56 4.68 -12.48 -8.05
N ARG A 57 3.94 -13.34 -7.35
CA ARG A 57 4.08 -14.79 -7.36
C ARG A 57 2.82 -15.36 -7.99
N ASP A 58 2.98 -16.11 -9.07
CA ASP A 58 1.88 -16.75 -9.80
C ASP A 58 0.74 -15.77 -10.18
N GLY A 59 1.12 -14.55 -10.59
CA GLY A 59 0.19 -13.49 -11.00
C GLY A 59 -0.54 -12.79 -9.85
N ARG A 60 -0.08 -12.95 -8.60
CA ARG A 60 -0.63 -12.29 -7.42
C ARG A 60 0.44 -11.50 -6.65
N PRO A 61 0.12 -10.32 -6.12
CA PRO A 61 1.04 -9.54 -5.29
C PRO A 61 1.58 -10.35 -4.12
N PHE A 62 2.89 -10.49 -4.06
CA PHE A 62 3.62 -11.23 -3.03
C PHE A 62 4.35 -10.28 -2.07
N GLU A 63 4.93 -9.20 -2.59
CA GLU A 63 5.58 -8.15 -1.82
C GLU A 63 5.53 -6.82 -2.58
N PHE A 64 5.66 -5.71 -1.87
CA PHE A 64 5.83 -4.40 -2.50
C PHE A 64 6.81 -3.52 -1.74
N PHE A 65 7.47 -2.65 -2.50
CA PHE A 65 8.47 -1.72 -2.00
C PHE A 65 8.17 -0.30 -2.45
N LEU A 66 8.32 0.63 -1.52
CA LEU A 66 8.20 2.05 -1.76
C LEU A 66 9.57 2.71 -1.61
N ASN A 67 9.91 3.56 -2.56
CA ASN A 67 11.13 4.35 -2.50
C ASN A 67 10.82 5.81 -2.91
N CYS A 68 11.51 6.77 -2.31
CA CYS A 68 11.48 8.16 -2.72
C CYS A 68 12.83 8.83 -2.42
N THR A 69 13.11 9.94 -3.09
CA THR A 69 14.29 10.77 -2.81
C THR A 69 14.10 11.67 -1.59
N ASN A 70 12.86 11.82 -1.09
CA ASN A 70 12.57 12.59 0.11
C ASN A 70 12.97 11.79 1.37
N VAL A 71 13.98 12.30 2.08
CA VAL A 71 14.53 11.62 3.27
C VAL A 71 13.57 11.60 4.45
N GLU A 72 12.71 12.61 4.62
CA GLU A 72 11.77 12.71 5.74
C GLU A 72 10.68 11.64 5.67
N LEU A 73 10.29 11.26 4.45
CA LEU A 73 9.28 10.23 4.22
C LEU A 73 9.87 8.82 4.07
N SER A 74 11.19 8.69 3.92
CA SER A 74 11.85 7.40 3.68
C SER A 74 11.58 6.38 4.80
N GLU A 75 11.59 6.80 6.07
CA GLU A 75 11.28 5.92 7.21
C GLU A 75 9.83 5.42 7.18
N TYR A 76 8.89 6.31 6.88
CA TYR A 76 7.47 5.96 6.76
C TYR A 76 7.24 4.97 5.61
N LEU A 77 7.81 5.23 4.43
CA LEU A 77 7.68 4.34 3.28
C LEU A 77 8.34 2.97 3.50
N ALA A 78 9.48 2.94 4.20
CA ALA A 78 10.12 1.70 4.59
C ALA A 78 9.24 0.87 5.53
N ALA A 79 8.60 1.52 6.52
CA ALA A 79 7.68 0.87 7.44
C ALA A 79 6.45 0.28 6.71
N VAL A 80 5.86 1.04 5.78
CA VAL A 80 4.73 0.57 4.96
C VAL A 80 5.14 -0.60 4.08
N SER A 81 6.30 -0.53 3.41
CA SER A 81 6.84 -1.63 2.59
C SER A 81 7.06 -2.89 3.42
N LEU A 82 7.63 -2.75 4.62
CA LEU A 82 7.93 -3.88 5.51
C LEU A 82 6.66 -4.57 5.98
N LEU A 83 5.70 -3.80 6.51
CA LEU A 83 4.47 -4.35 7.07
C LEU A 83 3.57 -4.91 5.96
N GLY A 84 3.38 -4.16 4.86
CA GLY A 84 2.59 -4.61 3.72
C GLY A 84 3.14 -5.87 3.06
N SER A 85 4.46 -5.93 2.83
CA SER A 85 5.10 -7.14 2.30
C SER A 85 5.01 -8.31 3.28
N ARG A 86 5.08 -8.07 4.60
CA ARG A 86 4.89 -9.14 5.58
C ARG A 86 3.45 -9.68 5.54
N MET A 87 2.45 -8.81 5.41
CA MET A 87 1.05 -9.22 5.30
C MET A 87 0.83 -10.06 4.04
N LEU A 88 1.29 -9.61 2.88
CA LEU A 88 1.16 -10.35 1.61
C LEU A 88 1.83 -11.72 1.66
N ARG A 89 3.07 -11.79 2.15
CA ARG A 89 3.82 -13.07 2.29
C ARG A 89 3.20 -14.06 3.28
N ASN A 90 2.35 -13.56 4.18
CA ASN A 90 1.59 -14.37 5.13
C ASN A 90 0.18 -14.72 4.60
N GLY A 91 -0.08 -14.50 3.31
CA GLY A 91 -1.33 -14.87 2.64
C GLY A 91 -2.48 -13.87 2.84
N PHE A 92 -2.21 -12.67 3.36
CA PHE A 92 -3.26 -11.67 3.53
C PHE A 92 -3.73 -11.14 2.16
N PRO A 93 -5.05 -10.99 1.92
CA PRO A 93 -5.56 -10.57 0.61
C PRO A 93 -5.09 -9.17 0.21
N ALA A 94 -4.51 -9.04 -0.99
CA ALA A 94 -3.99 -7.79 -1.51
C ALA A 94 -5.11 -6.75 -1.71
N GLU A 95 -6.31 -7.21 -2.08
CA GLU A 95 -7.52 -6.38 -2.23
C GLU A 95 -7.86 -5.67 -0.92
N GLN A 96 -7.85 -6.40 0.20
CA GLN A 96 -8.16 -5.83 1.51
C GLN A 96 -7.12 -4.80 1.95
N ILE A 97 -5.83 -5.08 1.73
CA ILE A 97 -4.75 -4.10 1.98
C ILE A 97 -4.98 -2.84 1.15
N ALA A 98 -5.32 -3.03 -0.13
CA ALA A 98 -5.52 -1.93 -1.06
C ALA A 98 -6.73 -1.06 -0.69
N GLU A 99 -7.84 -1.67 -0.27
CA GLU A 99 -9.03 -0.99 0.23
C GLU A 99 -8.74 -0.21 1.51
N ASP A 100 -8.06 -0.83 2.48
CA ASP A 100 -7.69 -0.18 3.74
C ASP A 100 -6.80 1.05 3.49
N LEU A 101 -5.78 0.91 2.62
CA LEU A 101 -4.92 2.02 2.21
C LEU A 101 -5.70 3.13 1.48
N THR A 102 -6.68 2.77 0.65
CA THR A 102 -7.55 3.71 -0.07
C THR A 102 -8.38 4.57 0.87
N GLY A 103 -8.74 4.04 2.05
CA GLY A 103 -9.50 4.77 3.08
C GLY A 103 -8.70 5.81 3.86
N ILE A 104 -7.37 5.85 3.75
CA ILE A 104 -6.51 6.76 4.52
C ILE A 104 -6.46 8.14 3.86
N ALA A 105 -6.76 9.19 4.63
CA ALA A 105 -6.73 10.58 4.18
C ALA A 105 -5.56 11.37 4.79
N SER A 106 -5.05 12.37 4.06
CA SER A 106 -3.96 13.25 4.50
C SER A 106 -4.22 14.68 4.01
N PRO A 107 -4.08 15.69 4.88
CA PRO A 107 -4.22 17.09 4.46
C PRO A 107 -3.04 17.57 3.59
N HIS A 108 -1.89 16.89 3.64
CA HIS A 108 -0.68 17.30 2.92
C HIS A 108 -0.59 16.71 1.51
N THR A 109 -1.07 15.47 1.34
CA THR A 109 -0.94 14.73 0.07
C THR A 109 -2.25 14.53 -0.68
N GLY A 110 -3.37 14.96 -0.10
CA GLY A 110 -4.67 14.94 -0.74
C GLY A 110 -4.78 15.95 -1.88
N HIS A 111 -5.18 15.51 -3.08
CA HIS A 111 -5.18 16.36 -4.27
C HIS A 111 -6.16 15.88 -5.33
N MET A 112 -6.58 16.82 -6.19
CA MET A 112 -7.36 16.50 -7.38
C MET A 112 -6.43 15.97 -8.47
N ARG A 113 -6.80 14.85 -9.10
CA ARG A 113 -6.08 14.30 -10.24
C ARG A 113 -7.03 13.89 -11.36
N ARG A 114 -6.46 13.48 -12.49
CA ARG A 114 -7.24 12.88 -13.57
C ARG A 114 -7.90 11.60 -13.05
N GLY A 115 -9.23 11.56 -13.09
CA GLY A 115 -10.03 10.44 -12.57
C GLY A 115 -10.61 10.65 -11.17
N GLY A 116 -10.41 11.82 -10.55
CA GLY A 116 -11.09 12.20 -9.31
C GLY A 116 -10.15 12.67 -8.20
N TYR A 117 -10.71 12.88 -7.02
CA TYR A 117 -9.97 13.28 -5.83
C TYR A 117 -9.23 12.09 -5.23
N CYS A 118 -7.94 12.26 -4.93
CA CYS A 118 -7.12 11.31 -4.20
C CYS A 118 -6.92 11.82 -2.77
N ALA A 119 -7.28 11.03 -1.76
CA ALA A 119 -7.32 11.49 -0.36
C ALA A 119 -5.93 11.59 0.29
N SER A 120 -4.94 10.84 -0.19
CA SER A 120 -3.56 10.83 0.33
C SER A 120 -2.61 10.07 -0.60
N LEU A 121 -1.31 10.06 -0.26
CA LEU A 121 -0.33 9.12 -0.82
C LEU A 121 -0.69 7.66 -0.53
N SER A 122 -1.13 7.32 0.69
CA SER A 122 -1.58 5.97 1.03
C SER A 122 -2.75 5.54 0.16
N ALA A 123 -3.69 6.45 -0.10
CA ALA A 123 -4.82 6.17 -0.97
C ALA A 123 -4.39 5.96 -2.43
N LEU A 124 -3.38 6.69 -2.90
CA LEU A 124 -2.79 6.48 -4.22
C LEU A 124 -2.08 5.11 -4.31
N ILE A 125 -1.38 4.67 -3.26
CA ILE A 125 -0.77 3.33 -3.18
C ILE A 125 -1.85 2.26 -3.27
N GLY A 126 -2.91 2.36 -2.46
CA GLY A 126 -4.04 1.41 -2.49
C GLY A 126 -4.70 1.33 -3.86
N GLN A 127 -5.01 2.46 -4.48
CA GLN A 127 -5.61 2.47 -5.82
C GLN A 127 -4.67 1.91 -6.90
N THR A 128 -3.36 2.08 -6.74
CA THR A 128 -2.37 1.50 -7.65
C THR A 128 -2.30 -0.02 -7.48
N LEU A 129 -2.38 -0.53 -6.25
CA LEU A 129 -2.43 -1.95 -5.95
C LEU A 129 -3.70 -2.60 -6.52
N LEU A 130 -4.88 -1.97 -6.37
CA LEU A 130 -6.12 -2.41 -7.04
C LEU A 130 -5.98 -2.42 -8.57
N THR A 131 -5.39 -1.37 -9.13
CA THR A 131 -5.16 -1.29 -10.58
C THR A 131 -4.25 -2.41 -11.05
N HIS A 132 -3.20 -2.71 -10.30
CA HIS A 132 -2.27 -3.80 -10.58
C HIS A 132 -2.98 -5.16 -10.59
N LEU A 133 -3.83 -5.44 -9.60
CA LEU A 133 -4.64 -6.68 -9.53
C LEU A 133 -5.61 -6.88 -10.71
N THR A 134 -6.04 -5.80 -11.37
CA THR A 134 -7.02 -5.86 -12.48
C THR A 134 -6.41 -5.85 -13.88
N ARG A 135 -5.10 -5.57 -13.99
CA ARG A 135 -4.43 -5.32 -15.28
C ARG A 135 -3.46 -6.43 -15.70
N ASP A 136 -3.68 -7.64 -15.19
CA ASP A 136 -3.02 -8.88 -15.62
C ASP A 136 -4.04 -9.97 -16.00
#